data_AF-A0A5N6KYP3-F1
#
_entry.id   AF-A0A5N6KYP3-F1
#
_cell.length_a   1.000
_cell.length_b   1.000
_cell.length_c   1.000
_cell.angle_alpha   90.00
_cell.angle_beta   90.00
_cell.angle_gamma   90.00
#
_symmetry.space_group_name_H-M   'P 1'
#
loop_
_entity.id
_entity.type
_entity.pdbx_description
1 polymer ?
#
loop_
_entity_poly.entity_id
_entity_poly.type
_entity_poly.pdbx_seq_one_letter_code
_entity_poly.pdbx_strand_id
1 'polypeptide(L)'
;MVRATDLRRREVGLRSERALRLDSFEESIVASEMQVHRRSLEAMSASLYILMYKAESANYDHWALMLQERDSRTIFEVEGEHPSFTRRSGIVGVVDAHRRTKKCVYIAAIREREIPEFRGIIQDLAIDNETLDWNCQDYVLEGLDEFVEAGIIDDDDTDYVETRSAVVEEDYGAH
;
A
#
# COMPACT_ATOMS: atom_id res chain seq x y z
N MET A 1 -11.13 -24.61 -78.37
CA MET A 1 -12.38 -24.19 -77.69
C MET A 1 -12.24 -24.55 -76.22
N VAL A 2 -11.81 -23.60 -75.38
CA VAL A 2 -11.61 -23.84 -73.93
C VAL A 2 -12.52 -22.87 -73.19
N ARG A 3 -13.48 -23.40 -72.42
CA ARG A 3 -14.43 -22.62 -71.62
C ARG A 3 -13.83 -22.31 -70.25
N ALA A 4 -13.87 -21.03 -69.89
CA ALA A 4 -13.41 -20.49 -68.62
C ALA A 4 -14.52 -20.65 -67.56
N THR A 5 -14.26 -21.47 -66.54
CA THR A 5 -15.05 -21.52 -65.30
C THR A 5 -14.10 -21.73 -64.14
N ASP A 6 -13.33 -20.72 -63.73
CA ASP A 6 -12.63 -20.79 -62.44
C ASP A 6 -12.12 -19.45 -61.91
N LEU A 7 -12.97 -18.44 -61.68
CA LEU A 7 -12.52 -17.17 -61.08
C LEU A 7 -13.55 -16.44 -60.19
N ARG A 8 -14.45 -17.15 -59.50
CA ARG A 8 -15.38 -16.51 -58.53
C ARG A 8 -15.50 -17.23 -57.19
N ARG A 9 -14.38 -17.69 -56.62
CA ARG A 9 -14.40 -18.27 -55.27
C ARG A 9 -13.14 -17.98 -54.44
N ARG A 10 -12.58 -16.76 -54.54
CA ARG A 10 -11.41 -16.37 -53.73
C ARG A 10 -11.46 -14.98 -53.07
N GLU A 11 -12.53 -14.19 -53.22
CA GLU A 11 -12.55 -12.82 -52.67
C GLU A 11 -13.35 -12.63 -51.38
N VAL A 12 -14.08 -13.64 -50.89
CA VAL A 12 -14.90 -13.51 -49.67
C VAL A 12 -14.16 -13.97 -48.39
N GLY A 13 -13.12 -14.80 -48.50
CA GLY A 13 -12.36 -15.30 -47.33
C GLY A 13 -11.29 -14.34 -46.78
N LEU A 14 -10.70 -13.50 -47.63
CA LEU A 14 -9.55 -12.65 -47.26
C LEU A 14 -9.94 -11.35 -46.54
N ARG A 15 -11.22 -10.96 -46.55
CA ARG A 15 -11.71 -9.81 -45.78
C ARG A 15 -12.00 -10.14 -44.32
N SER A 16 -12.28 -11.40 -44.00
CA SER A 16 -12.64 -11.82 -42.64
C SER A 16 -11.42 -12.02 -41.74
N GLU A 17 -10.32 -12.57 -42.26
CA GLU A 17 -9.10 -12.79 -41.48
C GLU A 17 -8.35 -11.49 -41.16
N ARG A 18 -8.47 -10.48 -42.02
CA ARG A 18 -7.79 -9.20 -41.83
C ARG A 18 -8.44 -8.33 -40.75
N ALA A 19 -9.76 -8.44 -40.58
CA ALA A 19 -10.49 -7.76 -39.51
C ALA A 19 -10.22 -8.40 -38.14
N LEU A 20 -10.28 -9.74 -38.05
CA LEU A 20 -10.02 -10.47 -36.81
C LEU A 20 -8.58 -10.29 -36.29
N ARG A 21 -7.62 -10.08 -37.20
CA ARG A 21 -6.21 -9.87 -36.84
C ARG A 21 -5.90 -8.42 -36.39
N LEU A 22 -6.75 -7.46 -36.75
CA LEU A 22 -6.65 -6.09 -36.28
C LEU A 22 -7.27 -5.95 -34.89
N ASP A 23 -8.43 -6.54 -34.63
CA ASP A 23 -9.03 -6.57 -33.29
C ASP A 23 -8.07 -7.19 -32.26
N SER A 24 -7.45 -8.33 -32.59
CA SER A 24 -6.48 -8.98 -31.69
C SER A 24 -5.19 -8.15 -31.46
N PHE A 25 -4.79 -7.31 -32.41
CA PHE A 25 -3.61 -6.47 -32.28
C PHE A 25 -3.92 -5.21 -31.46
N GLU A 26 -5.09 -4.61 -31.67
CA GLU A 26 -5.57 -3.48 -30.87
C GLU A 26 -5.84 -3.91 -29.42
N GLU A 27 -6.44 -5.07 -29.18
CA GLU A 27 -6.58 -5.66 -27.84
C GLU A 27 -5.23 -5.92 -27.17
N SER A 28 -4.22 -6.37 -27.92
CA SER A 28 -2.87 -6.58 -27.40
C SER A 28 -2.17 -5.26 -27.05
N ILE A 29 -2.41 -4.18 -27.81
CA ILE A 29 -1.88 -2.85 -27.50
C ILE A 29 -2.55 -2.33 -26.24
N VAL A 30 -3.88 -2.40 -26.14
CA VAL A 30 -4.63 -1.94 -24.97
C VAL A 30 -4.21 -2.72 -23.72
N ALA A 31 -4.07 -4.05 -23.80
CA ALA A 31 -3.59 -4.86 -22.68
C ALA A 31 -2.15 -4.52 -22.28
N SER A 32 -1.28 -4.22 -23.25
CA SER A 32 0.09 -3.78 -23.01
C SER A 32 0.15 -2.38 -22.38
N GLU A 33 -0.65 -1.43 -22.87
CA GLU A 33 -0.77 -0.08 -22.34
C GLU A 33 -1.38 -0.09 -20.93
N MET A 34 -2.39 -0.93 -20.67
CA MET A 34 -2.95 -1.14 -19.34
C MET A 34 -1.93 -1.76 -18.38
N GLN A 35 -1.08 -2.68 -18.86
CA GLN A 35 0.02 -3.24 -18.05
C GLN A 35 1.12 -2.22 -17.77
N VAL A 36 1.47 -1.37 -18.73
CA VAL A 36 2.44 -0.28 -18.55
C VAL A 36 1.89 0.77 -17.61
N HIS A 37 0.63 1.18 -17.78
CA HIS A 37 -0.03 2.17 -16.92
C HIS A 37 -0.16 1.67 -15.48
N ARG A 38 -0.58 0.41 -15.27
CA ARG A 38 -0.62 -0.21 -13.94
C ARG A 38 0.77 -0.29 -13.30
N ARG A 39 1.80 -0.69 -14.06
CA ARG A 39 3.19 -0.69 -13.56
C ARG A 39 3.71 0.71 -13.26
N SER A 40 3.26 1.73 -13.98
CA SER A 40 3.58 3.13 -13.69
C SER A 40 2.86 3.64 -12.44
N LEU A 41 1.61 3.24 -12.22
CA LEU A 41 0.86 3.56 -11.00
C LEU A 41 1.47 2.86 -9.77
N GLU A 42 1.82 1.58 -9.88
CA GLU A 42 2.54 0.84 -8.83
C GLU A 42 3.93 1.42 -8.56
N ALA A 43 4.60 1.99 -9.57
CA ALA A 43 5.88 2.68 -9.41
C ALA A 43 5.78 4.10 -8.82
N MET A 44 4.58 4.68 -8.76
CA MET A 44 4.28 6.03 -8.26
C MET A 44 3.48 6.00 -6.95
N SER A 45 3.60 4.91 -6.20
CA SER A 45 2.99 4.74 -4.88
C SER A 45 4.02 4.28 -3.87
N ALA A 46 3.87 4.74 -2.63
CA ALA A 46 4.52 4.16 -1.48
C ALA A 46 3.58 3.13 -0.83
N SER A 47 4.15 2.14 -0.15
CA SER A 47 3.38 1.14 0.60
C SER A 47 3.45 1.44 2.10
N LEU A 48 2.31 1.50 2.76
CA LEU A 48 2.18 1.72 4.19
C LEU A 48 2.02 0.39 4.92
N TYR A 49 2.71 0.24 6.04
CA TYR A 49 2.68 -0.96 6.87
C TYR A 49 2.58 -0.61 8.36
N ILE A 50 1.97 -1.49 9.15
CA ILE A 50 2.17 -1.57 10.60
C ILE A 50 3.36 -2.50 10.86
N LEU A 51 4.32 -2.01 11.65
CA LEU A 51 5.41 -2.81 12.19
C LEU A 51 5.14 -3.10 13.66
N MET A 52 5.35 -4.35 14.06
CA MET A 52 5.38 -4.78 15.45
C MET A 52 6.73 -5.44 15.73
N TYR A 53 7.45 -4.96 16.74
CA TYR A 53 8.77 -5.48 17.09
C TYR A 53 9.02 -5.44 18.59
N LYS A 54 9.97 -6.26 19.08
CA LYS A 54 10.33 -6.19 20.50
C LYS A 54 11.13 -4.92 20.79
N ALA A 55 10.64 -4.07 21.70
CA ALA A 55 11.43 -2.97 22.23
C ALA A 55 12.67 -3.50 22.95
N GLU A 56 13.82 -2.82 22.81
CA GLU A 56 15.07 -3.27 23.45
C GLU A 56 15.02 -3.21 24.98
N SER A 57 14.22 -2.29 25.51
CA SER A 57 14.09 -2.00 26.94
C SER A 57 12.82 -2.56 27.56
N ALA A 58 11.92 -3.19 26.80
CA ALA A 58 10.58 -3.50 27.27
C ALA A 58 10.08 -4.89 26.87
N ASN A 59 9.23 -5.47 27.72
CA ASN A 59 8.64 -6.80 27.51
C ASN A 59 7.37 -6.79 26.64
N TYR A 60 6.95 -5.63 26.15
CA TYR A 60 5.80 -5.47 25.26
C TYR A 60 6.23 -5.32 23.80
N ASP A 61 5.27 -5.52 22.90
CA ASP A 61 5.47 -5.34 21.47
C ASP A 61 5.26 -3.87 21.11
N HIS A 62 6.27 -3.30 20.45
CA HIS A 62 6.29 -1.92 20.02
C HIS A 62 5.66 -1.79 18.64
N TRP A 63 4.73 -0.84 18.52
CA TRP A 63 4.01 -0.57 17.29
C TRP A 63 4.55 0.68 16.61
N ALA A 64 4.68 0.61 15.29
CA ALA A 64 5.13 1.73 14.47
C ALA A 64 4.51 1.68 13.08
N LEU A 65 4.48 2.81 12.39
CA LEU A 65 4.12 2.89 10.97
C LEU A 65 5.37 2.91 10.11
N MET A 66 5.37 2.16 9.01
CA MET A 66 6.43 2.18 8.02
C MET A 66 5.90 2.61 6.66
N LEU A 67 6.45 3.71 6.14
CA LEU A 67 6.28 4.11 4.75
C LEU A 67 7.44 3.56 3.93
N GLN A 68 7.14 2.64 3.01
CA GLN A 68 8.10 2.11 2.04
C GLN A 68 7.93 2.82 0.70
N GLU A 69 8.88 3.69 0.39
CA GLU A 69 9.08 4.28 -0.94
C GLU A 69 10.06 3.42 -1.73
N ARG A 70 10.34 3.78 -3.00
CA ARG A 70 11.14 2.95 -3.93
C ARG A 70 12.47 2.47 -3.34
N ASP A 71 13.22 3.38 -2.75
CA ASP A 71 14.60 3.14 -2.29
C ASP A 71 14.77 3.45 -0.79
N SER A 72 13.70 3.85 -0.10
CA SER A 72 13.75 4.26 1.30
C SER A 72 12.58 3.71 2.10
N ARG A 73 12.84 3.42 3.37
CA ARG A 73 11.83 3.06 4.36
C ARG A 73 11.93 4.03 5.50
N THR A 74 10.83 4.68 5.83
CA THR A 74 10.75 5.61 6.95
C THR A 74 9.84 5.01 8.01
N ILE A 75 10.34 4.87 9.24
CA ILE A 75 9.54 4.44 10.39
C ILE A 75 9.10 5.69 11.15
N PHE A 76 7.85 5.68 11.60
CA PHE A 76 7.22 6.70 12.43
C PHE A 76 6.64 6.02 13.67
N GLU A 77 7.08 6.46 14.85
CA GLU A 77 6.78 5.81 16.12
C GLU A 77 6.83 6.80 17.28
N VAL A 78 6.42 6.34 18.46
CA VAL A 78 6.58 7.08 19.73
C VAL A 78 7.40 6.26 20.70
N GLU A 79 8.50 6.80 21.19
CA GLU A 79 9.34 6.15 22.19
C GLU A 79 9.09 6.72 23.59
N GLY A 80 9.37 5.92 24.61
CA GLY A 80 9.23 6.29 26.02
C GLY A 80 8.13 5.49 26.71
N GLU A 81 7.74 5.97 27.88
CA GLU A 81 6.64 5.45 28.68
C GLU A 81 5.83 6.62 29.22
N HIS A 82 4.57 6.39 29.57
CA HIS A 82 3.72 7.42 30.16
C HIS A 82 4.39 8.03 31.41
N PRO A 83 4.39 9.37 31.59
CA PRO A 83 3.76 10.42 30.77
C PRO A 83 4.77 11.13 29.84
N SER A 84 5.79 10.44 29.34
CA SER A 84 6.94 11.05 28.66
C SER A 84 7.19 10.44 27.28
N PHE A 85 6.14 10.10 26.55
CA PHE A 85 6.23 9.68 25.15
C PHE A 85 6.75 10.81 24.27
N THR A 86 7.58 10.44 23.30
CA THR A 86 8.19 11.37 22.34
C THR A 86 8.14 10.81 20.94
N ARG A 87 7.84 11.67 19.95
CA ARG A 87 7.83 11.28 18.54
C ARG A 87 9.24 10.94 18.07
N ARG A 88 9.34 9.86 17.32
CA ARG A 88 10.54 9.49 16.57
C ARG A 88 10.17 9.16 15.13
N SER A 89 10.96 9.71 14.20
CA SER A 89 10.88 9.34 12.79
C SER A 89 12.29 9.16 12.24
N GLY A 90 12.52 8.09 11.48
CA GLY A 90 13.84 7.80 10.95
C GLY A 90 13.81 6.96 9.69
N ILE A 91 14.77 7.20 8.80
CA ILE A 91 15.04 6.33 7.65
C ILE A 91 15.76 5.08 8.18
N VAL A 92 15.19 3.91 7.93
CA VAL A 92 15.74 2.64 8.39
C VAL A 92 16.29 1.85 7.19
N GLY A 93 17.55 1.43 7.29
CA GLY A 93 18.15 0.55 6.30
C GLY A 93 17.47 -0.82 6.27
N VAL A 94 17.46 -1.47 5.10
CA VAL A 94 16.79 -2.77 4.88
C VAL A 94 17.19 -3.82 5.93
N VAL A 95 18.45 -3.83 6.38
CA VAL A 95 18.97 -4.82 7.34
C VAL A 95 18.45 -4.60 8.77
N ASP A 96 18.25 -3.34 9.18
CA ASP A 96 17.87 -3.01 10.56
C ASP A 96 16.39 -3.25 10.83
N ALA A 97 15.52 -2.95 9.85
CA ALA A 97 14.08 -3.22 9.96
C ALA A 97 13.79 -4.73 10.13
N HIS A 98 14.44 -5.60 9.34
CA HIS A 98 14.14 -7.04 9.38
C HIS A 98 14.60 -7.75 10.67
N ARG A 99 15.58 -7.20 11.38
CA ARG A 99 16.26 -7.93 12.47
C ARG A 99 15.49 -7.94 13.79
N ARG A 100 14.56 -6.98 13.96
CA ARG A 100 13.76 -6.82 15.19
C ARG A 100 12.27 -7.06 14.97
N THR A 101 11.82 -7.00 13.71
CA THR A 101 10.41 -7.12 13.33
C THR A 101 9.85 -8.51 13.63
N LYS A 102 8.81 -8.54 14.45
CA LYS A 102 7.97 -9.72 14.69
C LYS A 102 6.88 -9.85 13.63
N LYS A 103 6.21 -8.73 13.31
CA LYS A 103 5.16 -8.65 12.28
C LYS A 103 5.34 -7.38 11.46
N CYS A 104 5.11 -7.49 10.15
CA CYS A 104 5.05 -6.38 9.21
C CYS A 104 3.80 -6.61 8.36
N VAL A 105 2.78 -5.77 8.58
CA VAL A 105 1.45 -5.96 8.03
C VAL A 105 1.17 -4.83 7.05
N TYR A 106 0.88 -5.17 5.79
CA TYR A 106 0.54 -4.18 4.75
C TYR A 106 -0.83 -3.59 5.03
N ILE A 107 -0.96 -2.26 4.89
CA ILE A 107 -2.19 -1.53 5.18
C ILE A 107 -2.79 -0.94 3.91
N ALA A 108 -2.00 -0.16 3.17
CA ALA A 108 -2.51 0.60 2.03
C ALA A 108 -1.38 1.03 1.09
N ALA A 109 -1.75 1.36 -0.14
CA ALA A 109 -0.90 2.06 -1.09
C ALA A 109 -1.18 3.56 -1.03
N ILE A 110 -0.16 4.35 -0.74
CA ILE A 110 -0.22 5.81 -0.67
C ILE A 110 0.29 6.37 -1.98
N ARG A 111 -0.49 7.22 -2.64
CA ARG A 111 -0.06 7.79 -3.93
C ARG A 111 1.06 8.81 -3.68
N GLU A 112 2.02 8.91 -4.59
CA GLU A 112 3.18 9.81 -4.42
C GLU A 112 2.79 11.27 -4.14
N ARG A 113 1.70 11.74 -4.73
CA ARG A 113 1.16 13.10 -4.50
C ARG A 113 0.63 13.32 -3.07
N GLU A 114 0.23 12.25 -2.37
CA GLU A 114 -0.34 12.27 -1.02
C GLU A 114 0.75 12.12 0.05
N ILE A 115 1.98 11.71 -0.31
CA ILE A 115 3.09 11.53 0.63
C ILE A 115 3.42 12.80 1.45
N PRO A 116 3.46 14.02 0.86
CA PRO A 116 3.70 15.24 1.64
C PRO A 116 2.63 15.49 2.70
N GLU A 117 1.37 15.21 2.39
CA GLU A 117 0.24 15.37 3.31
C GLU A 117 0.26 14.32 4.40
N PHE A 118 0.49 13.04 4.05
CA PHE A 118 0.74 11.95 4.99
C PHE A 118 1.82 12.32 6.01
N ARG A 119 2.95 12.87 5.54
CA ARG A 119 4.06 13.30 6.41
C ARG A 119 3.68 14.48 7.30
N GLY A 120 2.84 15.39 6.82
CA GLY A 120 2.31 16.50 7.62
C GLY A 120 1.43 15.98 8.76
N ILE A 121 0.44 15.15 8.44
CA ILE A 121 -0.47 14.55 9.42
C ILE A 121 0.29 13.81 10.51
N ILE A 122 1.21 12.90 10.15
CA ILE A 122 1.94 12.11 11.16
C ILE A 122 2.90 12.95 12.00
N GLN A 123 3.40 14.07 11.45
CA GLN A 123 4.25 15.01 12.17
C GLN A 123 3.45 15.87 13.15
N ASP A 124 2.18 16.15 12.85
CA ASP A 124 1.29 16.99 13.65
C ASP A 124 0.38 16.18 14.59
N LEU A 125 0.33 14.84 14.43
CA LEU A 125 -0.45 13.94 15.27
C LEU A 125 -0.22 14.23 16.77
N ALA A 126 -1.26 14.15 17.59
CA ALA A 126 -1.09 14.38 19.01
C ALA A 126 -0.27 13.23 19.66
N ILE A 127 0.44 13.54 20.74
CA ILE A 127 0.97 12.53 21.65
C ILE A 127 0.29 12.79 22.99
N ASP A 128 -0.54 11.83 23.42
CA ASP A 128 -1.26 11.93 24.67
C ASP A 128 -0.38 11.41 25.82
N ASN A 129 0.20 12.37 26.54
CA ASN A 129 0.97 12.11 27.76
C ASN A 129 0.12 12.26 29.04
N GLU A 130 -1.18 12.51 28.92
CA GLU A 130 -2.10 12.70 30.05
C GLU A 130 -2.90 11.42 30.34
N THR A 131 -3.28 10.67 29.30
CA THR A 131 -4.01 9.41 29.44
C THR A 131 -3.08 8.25 29.81
N LEU A 132 -3.41 7.54 30.91
CA LEU A 132 -2.58 6.45 31.44
C LEU A 132 -2.50 5.22 30.52
N ASP A 133 -3.60 4.90 29.85
CA ASP A 133 -3.71 3.70 29.01
C ASP A 133 -3.21 3.93 27.58
N TRP A 134 -2.96 5.20 27.21
CA TRP A 134 -2.47 5.56 25.88
C TRP A 134 -1.02 5.09 25.69
N ASN A 135 -0.74 4.46 24.56
CA ASN A 135 0.56 3.89 24.26
C ASN A 135 0.88 3.90 22.74
N CYS A 136 1.96 3.22 22.33
CA CYS A 136 2.39 3.19 20.93
C CYS A 136 1.38 2.57 19.96
N GLN A 137 0.48 1.70 20.45
CA GLN A 137 -0.60 1.14 19.65
C GLN A 137 -1.65 2.21 19.34
N ASP A 138 -2.08 2.98 20.34
CA ASP A 138 -3.04 4.08 20.16
C ASP A 138 -2.50 5.11 19.16
N TYR A 139 -1.22 5.48 19.26
CA TYR A 139 -0.55 6.36 18.29
C TYR A 139 -0.68 5.86 16.84
N VAL A 140 -0.49 4.56 16.61
CA VAL A 140 -0.61 3.96 15.27
C VAL A 140 -2.06 3.98 14.79
N LEU A 141 -3.01 3.61 15.65
CA LEU A 141 -4.43 3.52 15.29
C LEU A 141 -5.06 4.89 15.05
N GLU A 142 -4.75 5.88 15.89
CA GLU A 142 -5.16 7.27 15.72
C GLU A 142 -4.58 7.86 14.42
N GLY A 143 -3.31 7.56 14.12
CA GLY A 143 -2.72 7.97 12.85
C GLY A 143 -3.43 7.39 11.63
N LEU A 144 -3.87 6.12 11.70
CA LEU A 144 -4.66 5.51 10.62
C LEU A 144 -6.05 6.14 10.47
N ASP A 145 -6.68 6.56 11.57
CA ASP A 145 -7.95 7.30 11.52
C ASP A 145 -7.78 8.65 10.82
N GLU A 146 -6.75 9.41 11.16
CA GLU A 146 -6.45 10.69 10.49
C GLU A 146 -6.17 10.54 8.99
N PHE A 147 -5.50 9.45 8.56
CA PHE A 147 -5.28 9.19 7.13
C PHE A 147 -6.56 8.84 6.38
N VAL A 148 -7.52 8.17 7.05
CA VAL A 148 -8.85 7.92 6.49
C VAL A 148 -9.63 9.23 6.38
N GLU A 149 -9.64 10.04 7.44
CA GLU A 149 -10.34 11.34 7.44
C GLU A 149 -9.79 12.29 6.36
N ALA A 150 -8.48 12.25 6.11
CA ALA A 150 -7.83 13.01 5.04
C ALA A 150 -8.05 12.42 3.63
N GLY A 151 -8.67 11.24 3.49
CA GLY A 151 -8.87 10.55 2.21
C GLY A 151 -7.58 10.01 1.57
N ILE A 152 -6.52 9.85 2.37
CA ILE A 152 -5.26 9.22 1.95
C ILE A 152 -5.44 7.70 1.89
N ILE A 153 -6.15 7.15 2.87
CA ILE A 153 -6.61 5.76 2.89
C ILE A 153 -8.11 5.75 2.63
N ASP A 154 -8.56 4.82 1.79
CA ASP A 154 -9.97 4.61 1.51
C ASP A 154 -10.55 3.63 2.55
N ASP A 155 -11.56 4.06 3.32
CA ASP A 155 -12.19 3.24 4.36
C ASP A 155 -13.14 2.17 3.81
N ASP A 156 -13.47 2.23 2.52
CA ASP A 156 -14.17 1.17 1.80
C ASP A 156 -13.19 0.14 1.18
N ASP A 157 -11.87 0.37 1.25
CA ASP A 157 -10.87 -0.58 0.75
C ASP A 157 -10.86 -1.86 1.60
N THR A 158 -11.16 -2.99 0.94
CA THR A 158 -11.29 -4.28 1.62
C THR A 158 -9.98 -4.72 2.27
N ASP A 159 -8.83 -4.47 1.64
CA ASP A 159 -7.53 -4.85 2.20
C ASP A 159 -7.27 -4.05 3.49
N TYR A 160 -7.61 -2.76 3.50
CA TYR A 160 -7.52 -1.91 4.68
C TYR A 160 -8.44 -2.38 5.81
N VAL A 161 -9.73 -2.57 5.52
CA VAL A 161 -10.75 -2.93 6.52
C VAL A 161 -10.43 -4.30 7.15
N GLU A 162 -10.17 -5.31 6.33
CA GLU A 162 -9.86 -6.66 6.84
C GLU A 162 -8.57 -6.65 7.67
N THR A 163 -7.54 -5.92 7.21
CA THR A 163 -6.28 -5.84 7.93
C THR A 163 -6.42 -5.11 9.25
N ARG A 164 -7.10 -3.95 9.26
CA ARG A 164 -7.30 -3.16 10.48
C ARG A 164 -8.08 -3.98 11.51
N SER A 165 -9.17 -4.64 11.11
CA SER A 165 -9.94 -5.51 12.00
C SER A 165 -9.09 -6.67 12.53
N ALA A 166 -8.33 -7.37 11.68
CA ALA A 166 -7.50 -8.49 12.12
C ALA A 166 -6.41 -8.05 13.11
N VAL A 167 -5.76 -6.91 12.85
CA VAL A 167 -4.71 -6.37 13.72
C VAL A 167 -5.27 -5.91 15.07
N VAL A 168 -6.45 -5.31 15.10
CA VAL A 168 -7.13 -4.91 16.34
C VAL A 168 -7.60 -6.14 17.12
N GLU A 169 -8.22 -7.13 16.47
CA GLU A 169 -8.72 -8.33 17.12
C GLU A 169 -7.60 -9.21 17.69
N GLU A 170 -6.49 -9.39 16.97
CA GLU A 170 -5.38 -10.22 17.44
C GLU A 170 -4.71 -9.67 18.70
N ASP A 171 -4.58 -8.35 18.84
CA ASP A 171 -3.80 -7.72 19.92
C ASP A 171 -4.68 -7.19 21.08
N TYR A 172 -5.89 -6.67 20.81
CA TYR A 172 -6.86 -6.33 21.88
C TYR A 172 -7.70 -7.52 22.35
N GLY A 173 -7.82 -8.60 21.57
CA GLY A 173 -8.60 -9.79 21.90
C GLY A 173 -7.86 -10.79 22.80
N ALA A 174 -6.60 -10.54 23.12
CA ALA A 174 -5.77 -11.38 23.99
C ALA A 174 -5.85 -10.91 25.46
N HIS A 175 -7.05 -10.91 26.04
CA HIS A 175 -7.28 -10.68 27.47
C HIS A 175 -8.06 -11.83 28.11
#